data_AF-A0A7V2QVV4-F1
#
_entry.id   AF-A0A7V2QVV4-F1
#
_cell.length_a   1.000
_cell.length_b   1.000
_cell.length_c   1.000
_cell.angle_alpha   90.00
_cell.angle_beta   90.00
_cell.angle_gamma   90.00
#
_symmetry.space_group_name_H-M   'P 1'
#
loop_
_entity.id
_entity.type
_entity.pdbx_description
1 polymer ?
#
loop_
_entity_poly.entity_id
_entity_poly.type
_entity_poly.pdbx_seq_one_letter_code
_entity_poly.pdbx_strand_id
1 'polypeptide(L)'
;MPLRNQINTKEIECILNEILNTKSPPVSRCRLLSSGFSPGHTLNIVEDISGHKECLGCGNCIDICPFLFREPSRREKTEQRTSMALESIVGEDCDQCDACILVCPQVDTTIKHYVINHRMVEVMACLEQRIGDEDELDLDLFLEEALSQT
;
A
#
# COMPACT_ATOMS: atom_id res chain seq x y z
N MET A 1 -17.34 4.10 1.32
CA MET A 1 -17.05 4.17 -0.12
C MET A 1 -16.22 5.42 -0.40
N PRO A 2 -15.28 5.38 -1.37
CA PRO A 2 -14.60 6.58 -1.86
C PRO A 2 -15.63 7.62 -2.30
N LEU A 3 -15.29 8.91 -2.17
CA LEU A 3 -16.15 9.98 -2.66
C LEU A 3 -16.29 9.91 -4.18
N ARG A 4 -17.45 10.36 -4.69
CA ARG A 4 -17.70 10.49 -6.14
C ARG A 4 -16.76 11.51 -6.78
N ASN A 5 -16.47 12.58 -6.06
CA ASN A 5 -15.53 13.62 -6.48
C ASN A 5 -14.18 13.33 -5.81
N GLN A 6 -13.22 12.86 -6.59
CA GLN A 6 -11.87 12.54 -6.14
C GLN A 6 -10.90 13.68 -6.47
N ILE A 7 -9.73 13.68 -5.82
CA ILE A 7 -8.70 14.69 -6.02
C ILE A 7 -8.19 14.69 -7.47
N ASN A 8 -8.00 15.87 -8.03
CA ASN A 8 -7.38 16.05 -9.32
C ASN A 8 -5.86 15.93 -9.18
N THR A 9 -5.26 14.89 -9.76
CA THR A 9 -3.83 14.61 -9.62
C THR A 9 -2.94 15.69 -10.17
N LYS A 10 -3.39 16.47 -11.18
CA LYS A 10 -2.61 17.59 -11.74
C LYS A 10 -2.41 18.73 -10.74
N GLU A 11 -3.33 18.92 -9.81
CA GLU A 11 -3.24 19.99 -8.80
C GLU A 11 -2.27 19.63 -7.69
N ILE A 12 -2.13 18.34 -7.40
CA ILE A 12 -1.26 17.83 -6.33
C ILE A 12 0.03 17.19 -6.86
N GLU A 13 0.29 17.24 -8.17
CA GLU A 13 1.34 16.47 -8.83
C GLU A 13 2.73 16.71 -8.22
N CYS A 14 3.08 17.96 -7.93
CA CYS A 14 4.37 18.31 -7.35
C CYS A 14 4.57 17.63 -5.97
N ILE A 15 3.57 17.74 -5.08
CA ILE A 15 3.60 17.15 -3.74
C ILE A 15 3.53 15.61 -3.83
N LEU A 16 2.70 15.10 -4.73
CA LEU A 16 2.55 13.67 -4.95
C LEU A 16 3.89 13.06 -5.36
N ASN A 17 4.59 13.64 -6.33
CA ASN A 17 5.90 13.18 -6.76
C ASN A 17 6.96 13.27 -5.65
N GLU A 18 6.94 14.30 -4.82
CA GLU A 18 7.84 14.40 -3.66
C GLU A 18 7.61 13.24 -2.66
N ILE A 19 6.36 12.96 -2.32
CA ILE A 19 5.98 11.86 -1.42
C ILE A 19 6.43 10.52 -2.00
N LEU A 20 6.13 10.33 -3.27
CA LEU A 20 6.35 9.14 -4.05
C LEU A 20 7.86 8.87 -4.24
N ASN A 21 8.70 9.90 -4.32
CA ASN A 21 10.16 9.76 -4.43
C ASN A 21 10.87 9.59 -3.09
N THR A 22 10.16 9.78 -1.97
CA THR A 22 10.70 9.50 -0.64
C THR A 22 10.89 7.99 -0.48
N LYS A 23 12.04 7.56 0.04
CA LYS A 23 12.30 6.15 0.38
C LYS A 23 11.59 5.76 1.68
N SER A 24 10.26 5.73 1.66
CA SER A 24 9.40 5.35 2.78
C SER A 24 8.04 4.96 2.24
N PRO A 25 7.25 4.08 2.90
CA PRO A 25 5.91 3.79 2.44
C PRO A 25 5.11 5.10 2.25
N PRO A 26 4.46 5.32 1.10
CA PRO A 26 3.77 6.58 0.81
C PRO A 26 2.30 6.60 1.26
N VAL A 27 1.75 5.47 1.70
CA VAL A 27 0.29 5.28 1.89
C VAL A 27 -0.38 6.24 2.88
N SER A 28 0.24 6.61 4.01
CA SER A 28 -0.38 7.55 4.96
C SER A 28 -0.48 8.93 4.36
N ARG A 29 0.59 9.39 3.70
CA ARG A 29 0.66 10.68 3.04
C ARG A 29 -0.31 10.75 1.85
N CYS A 30 -0.36 9.72 1.01
CA CYS A 30 -1.31 9.65 -0.11
C CYS A 30 -2.77 9.58 0.36
N ARG A 31 -3.08 8.94 1.50
CA ARG A 31 -4.42 9.00 2.11
C ARG A 31 -4.78 10.44 2.48
N LEU A 32 -3.87 11.19 3.09
CA LEU A 32 -4.15 12.57 3.50
C LEU A 32 -4.40 13.50 2.31
N LEU A 33 -3.73 13.25 1.16
CA LEU A 33 -3.99 13.95 -0.10
C LEU A 33 -5.30 13.54 -0.79
N SER A 34 -5.88 12.41 -0.39
CA SER A 34 -7.10 11.90 -1.01
C SER A 34 -8.33 12.68 -0.52
N SER A 35 -9.36 12.76 -1.36
CA SER A 35 -10.63 13.42 -1.07
C SER A 35 -11.28 12.89 0.22
N GLY A 36 -11.11 11.60 0.52
CA GLY A 36 -11.53 10.96 1.76
C GLY A 36 -12.64 9.92 1.54
N PHE A 37 -13.25 9.50 2.64
CA PHE A 37 -14.44 8.64 2.61
C PHE A 37 -15.70 9.48 2.66
N SER A 38 -16.80 8.95 2.11
CA SER A 38 -18.12 9.56 2.25
C SER A 38 -18.42 9.92 3.71
N PRO A 39 -18.83 11.17 4.03
CA PRO A 39 -19.29 11.55 5.36
C PRO A 39 -20.65 10.95 5.70
N GLY A 40 -21.32 10.32 4.71
CA GLY A 40 -22.59 9.64 4.89
C GLY A 40 -22.48 8.55 5.95
N HIS A 41 -22.95 8.88 7.15
CA HIS A 41 -23.17 7.93 8.22
C HIS A 41 -24.55 7.26 8.04
N THR A 42 -24.69 6.02 8.50
CA THR A 42 -25.99 5.33 8.55
C THR A 42 -26.86 5.83 9.72
N LEU A 43 -26.42 6.86 10.44
CA LEU A 43 -27.17 7.45 11.55
C LEU A 43 -28.35 8.26 11.00
N ASN A 44 -29.55 8.02 11.54
CA ASN A 44 -30.77 8.76 11.23
C ASN A 44 -30.83 10.04 12.08
N ILE A 45 -29.86 10.92 11.87
CA ILE A 45 -29.77 12.21 12.55
C ILE A 45 -29.68 13.32 11.50
N VAL A 46 -30.16 14.50 11.86
CA VAL A 46 -30.20 15.66 10.95
C VAL A 46 -28.87 16.43 10.97
N GLU A 47 -28.03 16.22 11.99
CA GLU A 47 -26.75 16.90 12.11
C GLU A 47 -25.73 16.40 11.08
N ASP A 48 -24.98 17.35 10.51
CA ASP A 48 -23.81 17.04 9.70
C ASP A 48 -22.64 16.68 10.63
N ILE A 49 -22.37 15.38 10.81
CA ILE A 49 -21.19 14.95 11.56
C ILE A 49 -19.97 15.12 10.66
N SER A 50 -19.17 16.13 10.97
CA SER A 50 -17.81 16.27 10.45
C SER A 50 -16.80 15.60 11.40
N GLY A 51 -15.75 15.00 10.83
CA GLY A 51 -14.70 14.33 11.59
C GLY A 51 -13.32 14.49 10.92
N HIS A 52 -12.27 14.05 11.59
CA HIS A 52 -10.92 14.06 11.04
C HIS A 52 -10.66 12.80 10.18
N LYS A 53 -9.83 12.95 9.14
CA LYS A 53 -9.43 11.85 8.26
C LYS A 53 -8.42 10.95 8.96
N GLU A 54 -8.90 9.89 9.60
CA GLU A 54 -8.06 8.91 10.28
C GLU A 54 -7.89 7.62 9.48
N CYS A 55 -6.84 6.85 9.80
CA CYS A 55 -6.66 5.52 9.24
C CYS A 55 -7.74 4.57 9.76
N LEU A 56 -8.36 3.76 8.88
CA LEU A 56 -9.33 2.74 9.29
C LEU A 56 -8.71 1.54 10.01
N GLY A 57 -7.39 1.41 10.03
CA GLY A 57 -6.71 0.25 10.62
C GLY A 57 -7.00 -1.08 9.90
N CYS A 58 -7.35 -1.05 8.61
CA CYS A 58 -7.70 -2.27 7.88
C CYS A 58 -6.52 -3.23 7.65
N GLY A 59 -5.27 -2.73 7.69
CA GLY A 59 -4.07 -3.54 7.54
C GLY A 59 -3.72 -3.96 6.11
N ASN A 60 -4.51 -3.63 5.08
CA ASN A 60 -4.19 -4.01 3.69
C ASN A 60 -2.79 -3.58 3.26
N CYS A 61 -2.37 -2.37 3.67
CA CYS A 61 -1.06 -1.83 3.32
C CYS A 61 0.10 -2.62 3.98
N ILE A 62 -0.14 -3.24 5.13
CA ILE A 62 0.81 -4.11 5.83
C ILE A 62 0.86 -5.47 5.16
N ASP A 63 -0.30 -6.07 4.89
CA ASP A 63 -0.38 -7.42 4.35
C ASP A 63 0.17 -7.54 2.93
N ILE A 64 0.09 -6.47 2.13
CA ILE A 64 0.66 -6.45 0.76
C ILE A 64 2.16 -6.12 0.73
N CYS A 65 2.76 -5.67 1.83
CA CYS A 65 4.11 -5.11 1.79
C CYS A 65 5.16 -6.22 1.59
N PRO A 66 5.89 -6.24 0.45
CA PRO A 66 6.86 -7.31 0.16
C PRO A 66 8.04 -7.30 1.15
N PHE A 67 8.44 -6.11 1.63
CA PHE A 67 9.46 -5.99 2.67
C PHE A 67 9.03 -6.69 3.98
N LEU A 68 7.80 -6.46 4.45
CA LEU A 68 7.31 -7.11 5.67
C LEU A 68 7.05 -8.61 5.48
N PHE A 69 6.82 -9.05 4.25
CA PHE A 69 6.77 -10.49 3.93
C PHE A 69 8.15 -11.15 4.15
N ARG A 70 9.23 -10.50 3.70
CA ARG A 70 10.61 -10.97 3.91
C ARG A 70 11.11 -10.80 5.35
N GLU A 71 10.52 -9.89 6.12
CA GLU A 71 10.89 -9.60 7.51
C GLU A 71 9.75 -9.88 8.53
N PRO A 72 9.43 -11.16 8.82
CA PRO A 72 8.33 -11.52 9.73
C PRO A 72 8.43 -10.90 11.13
N SER A 73 9.66 -10.76 11.65
CA SER A 73 9.91 -10.17 12.97
C SER A 73 9.51 -8.69 13.07
N ARG A 74 9.56 -7.95 11.95
CA ARG A 74 9.05 -6.57 11.86
C ARG A 74 7.56 -6.56 11.61
N ARG A 75 7.04 -7.52 10.84
CA ARG A 75 5.61 -7.67 10.60
C ARG A 75 4.82 -7.91 11.90
N GLU A 76 5.33 -8.72 12.81
CA GLU A 76 4.68 -8.96 14.11
C GLU A 76 4.52 -7.67 14.95
N LYS A 77 5.37 -6.66 14.74
CA LYS A 77 5.29 -5.37 15.43
C LYS A 77 4.20 -4.44 14.87
N THR A 78 3.43 -4.89 13.88
CA THR A 78 2.37 -4.09 13.22
C THR A 78 0.96 -4.36 13.79
N GLU A 79 0.83 -4.64 15.08
CA GLU A 79 -0.46 -4.93 15.74
C GLU A 79 -1.53 -3.85 15.50
N GLN A 80 -1.11 -2.59 15.37
CA GLN A 80 -2.01 -1.46 15.15
C GLN A 80 -2.64 -1.48 13.76
N ARG A 81 -2.09 -2.26 12.82
CA ARG A 81 -2.59 -2.44 11.44
C ARG A 81 -2.86 -1.13 10.68
N THR A 82 -2.20 -0.03 11.06
CA THR A 82 -2.38 1.29 10.45
C THR A 82 -1.33 1.58 9.38
N SER A 83 -1.63 2.51 8.49
CA SER A 83 -0.65 3.01 7.51
C SER A 83 0.56 3.68 8.18
N MET A 84 0.35 4.35 9.33
CA MET A 84 1.43 4.99 10.07
C MET A 84 2.34 3.96 10.74
N ALA A 85 1.77 2.84 11.20
CA ALA A 85 2.55 1.72 11.69
C ALA A 85 3.44 1.16 10.58
N LEU A 86 2.91 0.98 9.36
CA LEU A 86 3.71 0.58 8.20
C LEU A 86 4.87 1.56 7.93
N GLU A 87 4.58 2.86 7.88
CA GLU A 87 5.60 3.89 7.64
C GLU A 87 6.70 3.89 8.71
N SER A 88 6.32 3.77 9.97
CA SER A 88 7.27 3.77 11.09
C SER A 88 8.10 2.48 11.15
N ILE A 89 7.49 1.34 10.82
CA ILE A 89 8.13 0.03 10.94
C ILE A 89 9.00 -0.27 9.73
N VAL A 90 8.64 0.16 8.53
CA VAL A 90 9.44 -0.07 7.31
C VAL A 90 10.42 1.07 7.07
N GLY A 91 9.98 2.33 7.19
CA GLY A 91 10.83 3.51 7.03
C GLY A 91 11.68 3.46 5.74
N GLU A 92 12.97 3.75 5.90
CA GLU A 92 13.95 3.81 4.81
C GLU A 92 14.25 2.48 4.12
N ASP A 93 13.77 1.36 4.67
CA ASP A 93 13.92 0.03 4.07
C ASP A 93 12.84 -0.26 3.03
N CYS A 94 11.99 0.72 2.71
CA CYS A 94 10.93 0.57 1.73
C CYS A 94 11.46 0.25 0.33
N ASP A 95 10.83 -0.73 -0.34
CA ASP A 95 11.11 -1.07 -1.74
C ASP A 95 10.58 -0.07 -2.75
N GLN A 96 9.84 0.96 -2.31
CA GLN A 96 9.17 1.94 -3.18
C GLN A 96 8.27 1.28 -4.24
N CYS A 97 7.66 0.15 -3.86
CA CYS A 97 6.81 -0.65 -4.74
C CYS A 97 5.41 -0.06 -4.98
N ASP A 98 5.04 0.97 -4.22
CA ASP A 98 3.72 1.62 -4.20
C ASP A 98 2.50 0.68 -3.98
N ALA A 99 2.69 -0.62 -3.75
CA ALA A 99 1.61 -1.60 -3.57
C ALA A 99 0.66 -1.21 -2.43
N CYS A 100 1.22 -0.63 -1.36
CA CYS A 100 0.45 -0.13 -0.22
C CYS A 100 -0.59 0.95 -0.58
N ILE A 101 -0.31 1.80 -1.59
CA ILE A 101 -1.26 2.79 -2.12
C ILE A 101 -2.39 2.09 -2.86
N LEU A 102 -2.04 1.12 -3.72
CA LEU A 102 -2.98 0.46 -4.62
C LEU A 102 -4.06 -0.31 -3.83
N VAL A 103 -3.68 -0.97 -2.75
CA VAL A 103 -4.61 -1.74 -1.90
C VAL A 103 -5.33 -0.90 -0.83
N CYS A 104 -4.86 0.32 -0.55
CA CYS A 104 -5.47 1.14 0.49
C CYS A 104 -6.86 1.62 0.03
N PRO A 105 -7.93 1.33 0.79
CA PRO A 105 -9.28 1.76 0.39
C PRO A 105 -9.49 3.27 0.56
N GLN A 106 -8.64 3.94 1.34
CA GLN A 106 -8.71 5.38 1.64
C GLN A 106 -7.84 6.25 0.73
N VAL A 107 -7.16 5.65 -0.24
CA VAL A 107 -6.50 6.40 -1.30
C VAL A 107 -7.45 6.54 -2.49
N ASP A 108 -7.58 7.76 -3.01
CA ASP A 108 -8.39 8.07 -4.19
C ASP A 108 -7.94 7.25 -5.39
N THR A 109 -8.91 6.78 -6.16
CA THR A 109 -8.65 5.99 -7.38
C THR A 109 -7.85 6.80 -8.39
N THR A 110 -8.03 8.13 -8.47
CA THR A 110 -7.22 9.02 -9.32
C THR A 110 -5.72 8.93 -9.00
N ILE A 111 -5.33 8.92 -7.72
CA ILE A 111 -3.94 8.73 -7.30
C ILE A 111 -3.44 7.33 -7.68
N LYS A 112 -4.28 6.29 -7.50
CA LYS A 112 -3.91 4.92 -7.90
C LYS A 112 -3.62 4.83 -9.40
N HIS A 113 -4.48 5.44 -10.23
CA HIS A 113 -4.25 5.52 -11.67
C HIS A 113 -2.99 6.30 -12.03
N TYR A 114 -2.69 7.39 -11.31
CA TYR A 114 -1.43 8.13 -11.50
C TYR A 114 -0.22 7.22 -11.28
N VAL A 115 -0.18 6.51 -10.15
CA VAL A 115 0.91 5.56 -9.82
C VAL A 115 1.05 4.47 -10.89
N ILE A 116 -0.06 3.84 -11.28
CA ILE A 116 -0.07 2.78 -12.31
C ILE A 116 0.53 3.31 -13.63
N ASN A 117 0.11 4.48 -14.07
CA ASN A 117 0.50 5.01 -15.39
C ASN A 117 1.92 5.55 -15.45
N HIS A 118 2.48 6.01 -14.33
CA HIS A 118 3.77 6.71 -14.33
C HIS A 118 4.91 5.89 -13.71
N ARG A 119 4.61 4.89 -12.85
CA ARG A 119 5.64 4.28 -11.99
C ARG A 119 5.66 2.76 -11.99
N MET A 120 4.53 2.10 -12.25
CA MET A 120 4.48 0.63 -12.11
C MET A 120 5.41 -0.12 -13.06
N VAL A 121 5.67 0.42 -14.26
CA VAL A 121 6.60 -0.20 -15.22
C VAL A 121 8.03 -0.25 -14.65
N GLU A 122 8.47 0.81 -13.98
CA GLU A 122 9.81 0.92 -13.40
C GLU A 122 9.93 0.08 -12.11
N VAL A 123 8.86 0.05 -11.32
CA VAL A 123 8.80 -0.67 -10.05
C VAL A 123 8.80 -2.18 -10.23
N MET A 124 8.09 -2.73 -11.22
CA MET A 124 8.03 -4.19 -11.43
C MET A 124 9.41 -4.77 -11.76
N ALA A 125 10.20 -4.07 -12.57
CA ALA A 125 11.58 -4.46 -12.88
C ALA A 125 12.50 -4.44 -11.64
N CYS A 126 12.30 -3.49 -10.72
CA CYS A 126 13.07 -3.43 -9.47
C CYS A 126 12.68 -4.52 -8.48
N LEU A 127 11.39 -4.91 -8.44
CA LEU A 127 10.90 -5.97 -7.56
C LEU A 127 11.39 -7.35 -8.00
N GLU A 128 11.42 -7.64 -9.30
CA GLU A 128 11.94 -8.91 -9.84
C GLU A 128 13.37 -9.18 -9.35
N GLN A 129 14.23 -8.16 -9.36
CA GLN A 129 15.60 -8.26 -8.87
C GLN A 129 15.73 -8.48 -7.36
N ARG A 130 14.74 -8.08 -6.57
CA ARG A 130 14.76 -8.21 -5.10
C ARG A 130 13.99 -9.42 -4.58
N ILE A 131 13.13 -9.99 -5.42
CA ILE A 131 12.41 -11.23 -5.15
C ILE A 131 13.25 -12.42 -5.62
N GLY A 132 14.06 -12.25 -6.67
CA GLY A 132 14.94 -13.27 -7.23
C GLY A 132 16.23 -13.55 -6.45
N ASP A 133 16.33 -13.22 -5.15
CA ASP A 133 17.43 -13.74 -4.34
C ASP A 133 17.14 -15.22 -4.01
N GLU A 134 18.05 -16.07 -4.50
CA GLU A 134 17.96 -17.51 -4.81
C GLU A 134 17.79 -18.49 -3.62
N ASP A 135 16.82 -18.29 -2.72
CA ASP A 135 16.55 -19.26 -1.63
C ASP A 135 15.07 -19.73 -1.55
N GLU A 136 14.27 -19.59 -2.62
CA GLU A 136 12.98 -20.26 -2.70
C GLU A 136 13.19 -21.64 -3.33
N LEU A 137 13.22 -22.69 -2.49
CA LEU A 137 13.20 -24.07 -2.95
C LEU A 137 11.97 -24.26 -3.84
N ASP A 138 12.16 -24.56 -5.13
CA ASP A 138 11.09 -24.92 -6.07
C ASP A 138 10.34 -26.15 -5.54
N LEU A 139 9.31 -25.90 -4.74
CA LEU A 139 8.51 -26.91 -4.06
C LEU A 139 7.83 -27.84 -5.08
N ASP A 140 7.50 -27.29 -6.25
CA ASP A 140 6.93 -28.00 -7.38
C ASP A 140 7.94 -28.99 -7.99
N LEU A 141 9.21 -28.60 -8.14
CA LEU A 141 10.27 -29.48 -8.64
C LEU A 141 10.56 -30.63 -7.67
N PHE A 142 10.60 -30.35 -6.36
CA PHE A 142 10.77 -31.38 -5.34
C PHE A 142 9.58 -32.36 -5.28
N LEU A 143 8.36 -31.87 -5.47
CA LEU A 143 7.16 -32.70 -5.50
C LEU A 143 7.15 -33.60 -6.73
N GLU A 144 7.52 -33.06 -7.89
CA GLU A 144 7.65 -33.82 -9.14
C GLU A 144 8.74 -34.90 -9.03
N GLU A 145 9.91 -34.60 -8.47
CA GLU A 145 10.97 -35.58 -8.25
C GLU A 145 10.55 -36.69 -7.27
N ALA A 146 9.82 -36.35 -6.19
CA ALA A 146 9.34 -37.33 -5.23
C ALA A 146 8.28 -38.28 -5.82
N LEU A 147 7.39 -37.75 -6.68
CA LEU A 147 6.37 -38.55 -7.36
C LEU A 147 6.97 -39.41 -8.49
N SER A 148 8.09 -38.99 -9.07
CA SER A 148 8.82 -39.72 -10.12
C SER A 148 9.62 -40.91 -9.61
N GLN A 149 9.89 -40.97 -8.29
CA GLN A 149 10.67 -42.04 -7.64
C GLN A 149 9.80 -43.13 -7.00
N THR A 150 8.49 -43.11 -7.22
CA THR A 150 7.53 -44.16 -6.76
C THR A 150 7.00 -44.96 -7.94
#